data_AF-A0A2E3N1Y2-F1
#
_entry.id   AF-A0A2E3N1Y2-F1
#
_cell.length_a   1.000
_cell.length_b   1.000
_cell.length_c   1.000
_cell.angle_alpha   90.00
_cell.angle_beta   90.00
_cell.angle_gamma   90.00
#
_symmetry.space_group_name_H-M   'P 1'
#
loop_
_entity.id
_entity.type
_entity.pdbx_description
1 polymer ?
#
loop_
_entity_poly.entity_id
_entity_poly.type
_entity_poly.pdbx_seq_one_letter_code
_entity_poly.pdbx_strand_id
1 'polypeptide(L)'
;MKYLLPLIILIISCVSLQKRKTTISEVVEAACGLCFFDMTTDECRIAVKINDKSYFVENTSIKEYCDPNEKESLCSGIKSANVIGKIKHGVFIDDKFEIIKTKELK
;
A
#
# COMPACT_ATOMS: atom_id res chain seq x y z
N MET A 1 56.86 -5.01 -13.38
CA MET A 1 55.92 -4.44 -12.38
C MET A 1 55.08 -3.30 -12.99
N LYS A 2 54.10 -3.61 -13.85
CA LYS A 2 53.25 -2.55 -14.46
C LYS A 2 51.79 -2.96 -14.73
N TYR A 3 51.46 -4.24 -14.50
CA TYR A 3 50.13 -4.81 -14.76
C TYR A 3 49.50 -5.47 -13.53
N LEU A 4 50.05 -5.25 -12.32
CA LEU A 4 49.49 -5.79 -11.07
C LEU A 4 48.42 -4.87 -10.44
N LEU A 5 48.26 -3.65 -10.95
CA LEU A 5 47.35 -2.63 -10.40
C LEU A 5 45.92 -2.57 -10.99
N PRO A 6 45.60 -3.06 -12.22
CA PRO A 6 44.23 -2.93 -12.75
C PRO A 6 43.32 -4.13 -12.40
N LEU A 7 43.84 -5.23 -11.83
CA LEU A 7 43.04 -6.44 -11.59
C LEU A 7 42.11 -6.32 -10.36
N ILE A 8 42.42 -5.43 -9.42
CA ILE A 8 41.65 -5.26 -8.18
C ILE A 8 40.38 -4.41 -8.40
N ILE A 9 40.32 -3.62 -9.47
CA ILE A 9 39.22 -2.67 -9.75
C ILE A 9 37.99 -3.39 -10.36
N LEU A 10 38.12 -4.60 -10.90
CA LEU A 10 37.02 -5.31 -11.57
C LEU A 10 36.06 -6.05 -10.61
N ILE A 11 36.39 -6.17 -9.32
CA ILE A 11 35.57 -6.90 -8.33
C ILE A 11 34.58 -5.98 -7.58
N ILE A 12 34.75 -4.65 -7.66
CA ILE A 12 33.95 -3.70 -6.86
C ILE A 12 32.53 -3.49 -7.44
N SER A 13 32.27 -3.85 -8.70
CA SER A 13 30.94 -3.65 -9.32
C SER A 13 29.88 -4.68 -8.89
N CYS A 14 30.23 -5.73 -8.14
CA CYS A 14 29.25 -6.72 -7.64
C CYS A 14 28.70 -6.40 -6.23
N VAL A 15 29.09 -5.28 -5.62
CA VAL A 15 28.63 -4.94 -4.26
C VAL A 15 27.34 -4.13 -4.34
N SER A 16 26.23 -4.84 -4.08
CA SER A 16 24.95 -4.33 -3.56
C SER A 16 23.89 -3.80 -4.54
N LEU A 17 23.31 -4.69 -5.35
CA LEU A 17 21.86 -4.58 -5.60
C LEU A 17 21.11 -5.16 -4.39
N GLN A 18 21.14 -4.42 -3.27
CA GLN A 18 20.20 -4.67 -2.18
C GLN A 18 18.81 -4.32 -2.74
N LYS A 19 18.06 -5.32 -3.21
CA LYS A 19 16.60 -5.22 -3.37
C LYS A 19 16.05 -4.83 -2.00
N ARG A 20 15.90 -3.52 -1.73
CA ARG A 20 15.14 -3.05 -0.58
C ARG A 20 13.75 -3.62 -0.77
N LYS A 21 13.34 -4.55 0.09
CA LYS A 21 11.96 -4.97 0.22
C LYS A 21 11.23 -3.73 0.73
N THR A 22 10.66 -2.93 -0.17
CA THR A 22 9.94 -1.69 0.17
C THR A 22 8.61 -2.06 0.81
N THR A 23 8.67 -2.45 2.07
CA THR A 23 7.50 -2.60 2.93
C THR A 23 7.02 -1.21 3.31
N ILE A 24 5.74 -0.95 3.04
CA ILE A 24 5.02 0.25 3.44
C ILE A 24 4.41 -0.04 4.79
N SER A 25 4.54 0.89 5.74
CA SER A 25 4.02 0.79 7.10
C SER A 25 3.67 2.19 7.57
N GLU A 26 2.49 2.67 7.22
CA GLU A 26 2.07 4.05 7.49
C GLU A 26 0.55 4.17 7.64
N VAL A 27 0.09 5.36 8.02
CA VAL A 27 -1.34 5.71 8.01
C VAL A 27 -1.68 6.31 6.67
N VAL A 28 -2.68 5.74 5.99
CA VAL A 28 -3.10 6.13 4.64
C VAL A 28 -4.59 6.42 4.61
N GLU A 29 -5.03 7.12 3.56
CA GLU A 29 -6.44 7.22 3.22
C GLU A 29 -6.90 5.90 2.56
N ALA A 30 -8.05 5.38 2.98
CA ALA A 30 -8.67 4.17 2.45
C ALA A 30 -10.16 4.39 2.20
N ALA A 31 -10.67 3.85 1.10
CA ALA A 31 -12.07 3.98 0.69
C ALA A 31 -12.44 2.93 -0.38
N CYS A 32 -13.71 2.90 -0.80
CA CYS A 32 -14.06 2.27 -2.08
C CYS A 32 -13.36 3.00 -3.25
N GLY A 33 -12.55 2.26 -4.01
CA GLY A 33 -11.75 2.82 -5.10
C GLY A 33 -12.59 3.41 -6.23
N LEU A 34 -13.72 2.77 -6.55
CA LEU A 34 -14.65 3.26 -7.57
C LEU A 34 -15.36 4.54 -7.14
N CYS A 35 -15.79 4.63 -5.88
CA CYS A 35 -16.64 5.73 -5.42
C CYS A 35 -15.84 6.98 -4.99
N PHE A 36 -14.63 6.82 -4.45
CA PHE A 36 -13.91 7.92 -3.80
C PHE A 36 -12.55 8.26 -4.40
N PHE A 37 -11.97 7.36 -5.21
CA PHE A 37 -10.64 7.54 -5.80
C PHE A 37 -10.64 7.51 -7.33
N ASP A 38 -11.82 7.62 -7.96
CA ASP A 38 -12.00 7.65 -9.42
C ASP A 38 -11.33 6.46 -10.15
N MET A 39 -11.25 5.30 -9.50
CA MET A 39 -10.64 4.10 -10.07
C MET A 39 -11.66 3.27 -10.85
N THR A 40 -11.31 2.82 -12.06
CA THR A 40 -12.19 1.98 -12.88
C THR A 40 -12.07 0.50 -12.48
N THR A 41 -13.22 -0.13 -12.20
CA THR A 41 -13.34 -1.57 -11.95
C THR A 41 -14.80 -1.99 -12.08
N ASP A 42 -15.06 -3.26 -12.40
CA ASP A 42 -16.41 -3.81 -12.51
C ASP A 42 -17.01 -4.20 -11.15
N GLU A 43 -16.19 -4.22 -10.09
CA GLU A 43 -16.57 -4.66 -8.75
C GLU A 43 -16.24 -3.63 -7.68
N CYS A 44 -16.98 -3.64 -6.55
CA CYS A 44 -16.62 -2.82 -5.40
C CYS A 44 -15.31 -3.32 -4.79
N ARG A 45 -14.29 -2.45 -4.69
CA ARG A 45 -12.96 -2.80 -4.18
C ARG A 45 -12.39 -1.73 -3.25
N ILE A 46 -11.71 -2.17 -2.19
CA ILE A 46 -10.95 -1.26 -1.33
C ILE A 46 -9.75 -0.74 -2.11
N ALA A 47 -9.49 0.54 -1.96
CA ALA A 47 -8.26 1.15 -2.39
C ALA A 47 -7.65 1.97 -1.25
N VAL A 48 -6.34 2.16 -1.33
CA VAL A 48 -5.54 3.02 -0.43
C VAL A 48 -4.80 4.06 -1.25
N LYS A 49 -4.66 5.27 -0.70
CA LYS A 49 -3.88 6.34 -1.32
C LYS A 49 -2.52 6.46 -0.63
N ILE A 50 -1.46 6.16 -1.38
CA ILE A 50 -0.07 6.17 -0.92
C ILE A 50 0.71 7.10 -1.86
N ASN A 51 1.36 8.14 -1.30
CA ASN A 51 2.10 9.15 -2.08
C ASN A 51 1.26 9.73 -3.25
N ASP A 52 0.04 10.16 -2.94
CA ASP A 52 -0.95 10.68 -3.90
C ASP A 52 -1.38 9.76 -5.04
N LYS A 53 -1.03 8.47 -4.96
CA LYS A 53 -1.48 7.44 -5.91
C LYS A 53 -2.38 6.43 -5.23
N SER A 54 -3.47 6.10 -5.90
CA SER A 54 -4.44 5.12 -5.41
C SER A 54 -4.07 3.72 -5.89
N TYR A 55 -4.13 2.75 -4.99
CA TYR A 55 -3.83 1.34 -5.24
C TYR A 55 -4.97 0.49 -4.73
N PHE A 56 -5.45 -0.46 -5.54
CA PHE A 56 -6.37 -1.47 -5.03
C PHE A 56 -5.66 -2.32 -3.97
N VAL A 57 -6.42 -2.72 -2.95
CA VAL A 57 -5.96 -3.63 -1.90
C VAL A 57 -6.29 -5.07 -2.30
N GLU A 58 -5.39 -5.99 -1.97
CA GLU A 58 -5.54 -7.44 -2.11
C GLU A 58 -5.29 -8.12 -0.78
N ASN A 59 -6.02 -9.20 -0.52
CA ASN A 59 -6.16 -9.96 0.74
C ASN A 59 -7.27 -9.45 1.67
N THR A 60 -7.51 -8.14 1.72
CA THR A 60 -8.65 -7.58 2.46
C THR A 60 -9.90 -7.43 1.58
N SER A 61 -11.02 -8.03 2.00
CA SER A 61 -12.30 -7.94 1.29
C SER A 61 -13.08 -6.68 1.65
N ILE A 62 -13.63 -5.98 0.65
CA ILE A 62 -14.48 -4.80 0.89
C ILE A 62 -15.78 -5.13 1.64
N LYS A 63 -16.26 -6.38 1.55
CA LYS A 63 -17.53 -6.79 2.17
C LYS A 63 -17.49 -6.64 3.68
N GLU A 64 -16.30 -6.75 4.28
CA GLU A 64 -16.08 -6.58 5.72
C GLU A 64 -16.20 -5.13 6.18
N TYR A 65 -16.13 -4.17 5.24
CA TYR A 65 -16.04 -2.75 5.52
C TYR A 65 -17.11 -1.92 4.80
N CYS A 66 -18.20 -2.56 4.34
CA CYS A 66 -19.29 -1.89 3.63
C CYS A 66 -20.66 -2.09 4.29
N ASP A 67 -20.72 -2.31 5.60
CA ASP A 67 -21.99 -2.23 6.33
C ASP A 67 -22.47 -0.76 6.32
N PRO A 68 -23.65 -0.46 5.74
CA PRO A 68 -24.19 0.91 5.70
C PRO A 68 -24.51 1.48 7.10
N ASN A 69 -24.63 0.62 8.12
CA ASN A 69 -24.88 1.04 9.50
C ASN A 69 -23.60 1.34 10.28
N GLU A 70 -22.42 1.01 9.74
CA GLU A 70 -21.14 1.27 10.38
C GLU A 70 -20.58 2.64 9.98
N LYS A 71 -20.18 3.44 10.98
CA LYS A 71 -19.58 4.77 10.76
C LYS A 71 -18.22 4.68 10.09
N GLU A 72 -17.51 3.57 10.28
CA GLU A 72 -16.23 3.26 9.65
C GLU A 72 -16.36 2.62 8.25
N SER A 73 -17.57 2.52 7.71
CA SER A 73 -17.81 1.99 6.37
C SER A 73 -17.02 2.73 5.29
N LEU A 74 -16.27 1.98 4.47
CA LEU A 74 -15.51 2.46 3.33
C LEU A 74 -16.40 2.78 2.12
N CYS A 75 -17.64 2.31 2.13
CA CYS A 75 -18.66 2.69 1.15
C CYS A 75 -19.24 4.09 1.44
N SER A 76 -19.06 4.63 2.64
CA SER A 76 -19.68 5.89 3.09
C SER A 76 -18.72 7.08 3.15
N GLY A 77 -17.42 6.88 2.93
CA GLY A 77 -16.43 7.96 2.94
C GLY A 77 -14.99 7.50 2.98
N ILE A 78 -14.07 8.44 2.82
CA ILE A 78 -12.63 8.22 3.01
C ILE A 78 -12.34 8.10 4.52
N LYS A 79 -11.59 7.05 4.90
CA LYS A 79 -11.17 6.76 6.28
C LYS A 79 -9.65 6.70 6.36
N SER A 80 -9.10 6.93 7.56
CA SER A 80 -7.69 6.66 7.81
C SER A 80 -7.50 5.19 8.20
N ALA A 81 -6.50 4.53 7.64
CA ALA A 81 -6.17 3.15 7.95
C ALA A 81 -4.67 3.00 8.24
N ASN A 82 -4.33 2.21 9.26
CA ASN A 82 -2.98 1.70 9.45
C ASN A 82 -2.76 0.54 8.50
N VAL A 83 -1.80 0.65 7.59
CA VAL A 83 -1.50 -0.41 6.62
C VAL A 83 -0.06 -0.87 6.73
N ILE A 84 0.14 -2.18 6.58
CA ILE A 84 1.45 -2.79 6.37
C ILE A 84 1.34 -3.62 5.10
N GLY A 85 2.24 -3.43 4.15
CA GLY A 85 2.15 -4.17 2.89
C GLY A 85 3.18 -3.76 1.86
N LYS A 86 2.98 -4.16 0.61
CA LYS A 86 3.88 -3.87 -0.51
C LYS A 86 3.10 -3.63 -1.78
N ILE A 87 3.55 -2.68 -2.59
CA ILE A 87 3.02 -2.49 -3.93
C ILE A 87 3.70 -3.49 -4.88
N LYS A 88 2.92 -4.33 -5.55
CA LYS A 88 3.37 -5.24 -6.62
C LYS A 88 2.44 -5.09 -7.83
N HIS A 89 3.02 -4.84 -9.00
CA HIS A 89 2.26 -4.69 -10.26
C HIS A 89 1.11 -3.66 -10.18
N GLY A 90 1.30 -2.56 -9.43
CA GLY A 90 0.27 -1.51 -9.28
C GLY A 90 -0.84 -1.85 -8.28
N VAL A 91 -0.66 -2.89 -7.46
CA VAL A 91 -1.64 -3.32 -6.45
C VAL A 91 -0.97 -3.36 -5.09
N PHE A 92 -1.66 -2.90 -4.05
CA PHE A 92 -1.21 -2.97 -2.68
C PHE A 92 -1.57 -4.33 -2.08
N ILE A 93 -0.56 -5.18 -1.89
CA ILE A 93 -0.71 -6.47 -1.23
C ILE A 93 -0.58 -6.23 0.27
N ASP A 94 -1.68 -6.33 1.00
CA ASP A 94 -1.69 -6.03 2.43
C ASP A 94 -1.23 -7.24 3.26
N ASP A 95 -0.30 -6.97 4.19
CA ASP A 95 0.11 -7.85 5.27
C ASP A 95 -0.71 -7.52 6.55
N LYS A 96 -1.16 -6.26 6.70
CA LYS A 96 -2.07 -5.76 7.73
C LYS A 96 -2.90 -4.59 7.17
N PHE A 97 -4.20 -4.57 7.45
CA PHE A 97 -5.10 -3.45 7.18
C PHE A 97 -6.01 -3.21 8.39
N GLU A 98 -5.99 -2.01 8.97
CA GLU A 98 -6.80 -1.67 10.14
C GLU A 98 -7.32 -0.24 10.07
N ILE A 99 -8.65 -0.08 10.01
CA ILE A 99 -9.28 1.25 10.02
C ILE A 99 -9.10 1.89 11.39
N ILE A 100 -8.68 3.16 11.40
CA ILE A 100 -8.54 3.96 12.61
C ILE A 100 -9.94 4.47 13.00
N LYS A 101 -10.49 3.88 14.06
CA LYS A 101 -11.77 4.32 14.62
C LYS A 101 -11.61 5.70 15.24
N THR A 102 -12.41 6.65 14.80
CA THR A 102 -12.49 7.94 15.47
C THR A 102 -13.26 7.72 16.77
N LYS A 103 -12.61 7.85 17.93
CA LYS A 103 -13.33 7.84 19.21
C LYS A 103 -14.39 8.93 19.16
N GLU A 104 -15.65 8.54 19.15
CA GLU A 104 -16.73 9.48 19.42
C GLU A 104 -16.56 9.94 20.87
N LEU A 105 -16.15 11.20 21.04
CA LEU A 105 -16.34 11.90 22.31
C LEU A 105 -17.85 12.05 22.48
N LYS A 106 -18.44 11.08 23.19
CA LYS A 106 -19.82 11.13 23.64
C LYS A 106 -19.94 12.01 24.88
#